data_AF-A0A3D8SZL4-F1
#
_entry.id   AF-A0A3D8SZL4-F1
#
_cell.length_a   1.000
_cell.length_b   1.000
_cell.length_c   1.000
_cell.angle_alpha   90.00
_cell.angle_beta   90.00
_cell.angle_gamma   90.00
#
_symmetry.space_group_name_H-M   'P 1'
#
loop_
_entity.id
_entity.type
_entity.pdbx_description
1 polymer ?
#
loop_
_entity_poly.entity_id
_entity_poly.type
_entity_poly.pdbx_seq_one_letter_code
_entity_poly.pdbx_strand_id
1 'polypeptide(L)'
;MALADGFIRNHLGNITSPQQIIVCSSPYVFIPTAAHYLAKYFLSHLNRWLAARNLPTAQETRVHRTLTYQIDYSKLDTKDRLQLLKQDHLHINRNFLEDKMVLFIDDMRITGAHEKMLERMIEENNVTSQTYFIYFAGLTNSSISPCVENNLNFTAVQSIFDLEKIIKRAQFSINDRFVKYVLGYHHIDFHLFLQAQQPTFVTLLLDMALGNGYHHVDLYSRNLETIYRHLSNELSPLTPRMPEQITDGQRECRHTIRLPGVA
;
A
#
# COMPACT_ATOMS: atom_id res chain seq x y z
N MET A 1 6.19 2.31 -19.13
CA MET A 1 5.38 2.35 -20.37
C MET A 1 5.14 0.95 -20.93
N ALA A 2 6.17 0.09 -21.02
CA ALA A 2 6.09 -1.24 -21.61
C ALA A 2 4.87 -2.11 -21.21
N LEU A 3 4.48 -2.15 -19.93
CA LEU A 3 3.35 -3.00 -19.48
C LEU A 3 1.99 -2.53 -20.01
N ALA A 4 1.68 -1.23 -19.84
CA ALA A 4 0.43 -0.66 -20.33
C ALA A 4 0.35 -0.72 -21.86
N ASP A 5 1.46 -0.42 -22.56
CA ASP A 5 1.52 -0.54 -24.02
C ASP A 5 1.33 -1.99 -24.48
N GLY A 6 1.92 -2.95 -23.76
CA GLY A 6 1.75 -4.38 -24.03
C GLY A 6 0.30 -4.81 -23.88
N PHE A 7 -0.35 -4.41 -22.78
CA PHE A 7 -1.76 -4.69 -22.55
C PHE A 7 -2.65 -4.09 -23.64
N ILE A 8 -2.44 -2.80 -23.96
CA ILE A 8 -3.18 -2.10 -25.01
C ILE A 8 -3.05 -2.83 -26.35
N ARG A 9 -1.83 -3.16 -26.79
CA ARG A 9 -1.62 -3.82 -28.08
C ARG A 9 -2.25 -5.21 -28.13
N ASN A 10 -2.14 -5.99 -27.06
CA ASN A 10 -2.51 -7.40 -27.06
C ASN A 10 -4.00 -7.62 -26.73
N HIS A 11 -4.65 -6.70 -26.02
CA HIS A 11 -6.01 -6.88 -25.52
C HIS A 11 -6.99 -5.79 -25.94
N LEU A 12 -6.54 -4.56 -26.24
CA LEU A 12 -7.43 -3.45 -26.57
C LEU A 12 -7.32 -2.96 -28.03
N GLY A 13 -6.29 -3.36 -28.77
CA GLY A 13 -5.92 -2.77 -30.06
C GLY A 13 -7.01 -2.77 -31.13
N ASN A 14 -7.94 -3.73 -31.07
CA ASN A 14 -9.02 -3.90 -32.05
C ASN A 14 -10.42 -3.66 -31.46
N ILE A 15 -10.54 -3.14 -30.24
CA ILE A 15 -11.84 -2.95 -29.59
C ILE A 15 -12.58 -1.76 -30.22
N THR A 16 -13.77 -2.03 -30.75
CA THR A 16 -14.68 -1.01 -31.33
C THR A 16 -15.69 -0.47 -30.33
N SER A 17 -15.96 -1.20 -29.23
CA SER A 17 -16.78 -0.74 -28.10
C SER A 17 -16.21 -1.30 -26.80
N PRO A 18 -15.45 -0.53 -26.01
CA PRO A 18 -14.88 -1.02 -24.78
C PRO A 18 -15.96 -1.12 -23.71
N GLN A 19 -16.05 -2.29 -23.08
CA GLN A 19 -16.62 -2.38 -21.73
C GLN A 19 -15.85 -1.41 -20.81
N GLN A 20 -16.54 -0.85 -19.82
CA GLN A 20 -15.88 0.01 -18.85
C GLN A 20 -14.75 -0.77 -18.16
N ILE A 21 -13.57 -0.16 -18.03
CA ILE A 21 -12.40 -0.80 -17.45
C ILE A 21 -12.25 -0.35 -15.99
N ILE A 22 -12.07 -1.31 -15.08
CA ILE A 22 -11.74 -1.08 -13.69
C ILE A 22 -10.31 -1.54 -13.43
N VAL A 23 -9.50 -0.70 -12.80
CA VAL A 23 -8.15 -1.04 -12.33
C VAL A 23 -8.17 -1.19 -10.81
N CYS A 24 -7.70 -2.33 -10.33
CA CYS A 24 -7.53 -2.67 -8.92
C CYS A 24 -6.06 -2.92 -8.64
N SER A 25 -5.47 -2.23 -7.66
CA SER A 25 -4.15 -2.60 -7.14
C SER A 25 -4.25 -3.70 -6.08
N SER A 26 -3.11 -4.29 -5.76
CA SER A 26 -2.94 -5.19 -4.61
C SER A 26 -3.58 -4.63 -3.32
N PRO A 27 -4.26 -5.47 -2.51
CA PRO A 27 -4.95 -5.04 -1.30
C PRO A 27 -3.98 -4.46 -0.26
N TYR A 28 -4.42 -3.41 0.43
CA TYR A 28 -3.73 -2.85 1.59
C TYR A 28 -4.73 -2.27 2.58
N VAL A 29 -4.31 -2.04 3.82
CA VAL A 29 -5.17 -1.47 4.86
C VAL A 29 -5.11 0.05 4.82
N PHE A 30 -3.96 0.61 5.20
CA PHE A 30 -3.75 2.06 5.22
C PHE A 30 -2.55 2.47 4.35
N ILE A 31 -1.40 1.83 4.55
CA ILE A 31 -0.18 2.18 3.81
C ILE A 31 -0.26 1.55 2.42
N PRO A 32 -0.13 2.33 1.33
CA PRO A 32 -0.13 1.78 -0.03
C PRO A 32 1.03 0.82 -0.27
N THR A 33 0.83 -0.14 -1.18
CA THR A 33 1.90 -1.04 -1.64
C THR A 33 2.68 -0.43 -2.80
N ALA A 34 3.85 -1.00 -3.13
CA ALA A 34 4.54 -0.65 -4.37
C ALA A 34 3.66 -0.88 -5.61
N ALA A 35 2.91 -1.98 -5.62
CA ALA A 35 1.92 -2.30 -6.65
C ALA A 35 0.86 -1.21 -6.82
N HIS A 36 0.42 -0.54 -5.75
CA HIS A 36 -0.52 0.58 -5.84
C HIS A 36 0.03 1.73 -6.69
N TYR A 37 1.24 2.20 -6.39
CA TYR A 37 1.86 3.29 -7.15
C TYR A 37 2.13 2.91 -8.61
N LEU A 38 2.52 1.66 -8.85
CA LEU A 38 2.68 1.11 -10.19
C LEU A 38 1.35 1.05 -10.96
N ALA A 39 0.26 0.66 -10.30
CA ALA A 39 -1.09 0.66 -10.86
C ALA A 39 -1.57 2.07 -11.21
N LYS A 40 -1.29 3.08 -10.37
CA LYS A 40 -1.60 4.50 -10.69
C LYS A 40 -0.89 4.96 -11.96
N TYR A 41 0.38 4.58 -12.13
CA TYR A 41 1.13 4.91 -13.34
C TYR A 41 0.59 4.18 -14.58
N PHE A 42 0.27 2.88 -14.46
CA PHE A 42 -0.39 2.10 -15.51
C PHE A 42 -1.72 2.74 -15.91
N LEU A 43 -2.58 3.07 -14.94
CA LEU A 43 -3.89 3.67 -15.14
C LEU A 43 -3.78 5.03 -15.84
N SER A 44 -2.83 5.87 -15.42
CA SER A 44 -2.60 7.17 -16.06
C SER A 44 -2.20 7.03 -17.53
N HIS A 45 -1.38 6.02 -17.85
CA HIS A 45 -0.97 5.74 -19.23
C HIS A 45 -2.13 5.19 -20.08
N LEU A 46 -2.88 4.23 -19.51
CA LEU A 46 -4.07 3.67 -20.14
C LEU A 46 -5.11 4.76 -20.44
N ASN A 47 -5.38 5.64 -19.48
CA ASN A 47 -6.37 6.70 -19.63
C ASN A 47 -5.98 7.74 -20.69
N ARG A 48 -4.70 8.04 -20.87
CA ARG A 48 -4.24 8.88 -22.00
C ARG A 48 -4.55 8.22 -23.34
N TRP A 49 -4.31 6.91 -23.46
CA TRP A 49 -4.59 6.18 -24.69
C TRP A 49 -6.09 6.08 -25.00
N LEU A 50 -6.92 5.83 -23.97
CA LEU A 50 -8.38 5.79 -24.07
C LEU A 50 -8.94 7.16 -24.47
N ALA A 51 -8.53 8.23 -23.78
CA ALA A 51 -8.97 9.59 -24.06
C ALA A 51 -8.59 10.05 -25.47
N ALA A 52 -7.38 9.71 -25.95
CA ALA A 52 -6.96 10.02 -27.32
C ALA A 52 -7.81 9.34 -28.41
N ARG A 53 -8.65 8.36 -28.06
CA ARG A 53 -9.56 7.64 -28.95
C ARG A 53 -11.04 7.94 -28.67
N ASN A 54 -11.33 8.95 -27.83
CA ASN A 54 -12.67 9.27 -27.36
C ASN A 54 -13.38 8.08 -26.68
N LEU A 55 -12.61 7.21 -26.03
CA LEU A 55 -13.14 6.08 -25.25
C LEU A 55 -13.30 6.49 -23.78
N PRO A 56 -14.23 5.88 -23.03
CA PRO A 56 -14.34 6.06 -21.59
C PRO A 56 -13.01 5.76 -20.89
N THR A 57 -12.61 6.63 -19.97
CA THR A 57 -11.43 6.39 -19.13
C THR A 57 -11.70 5.28 -18.12
N ALA A 58 -10.69 4.46 -17.87
CA ALA A 58 -10.74 3.45 -16.83
C ALA A 58 -10.92 4.09 -15.44
N GLN A 59 -11.72 3.43 -14.61
CA GLN A 59 -11.96 3.79 -13.22
C GLN A 59 -11.04 2.99 -12.30
N GLU A 60 -10.76 3.53 -11.12
CA GLU A 60 -9.99 2.85 -10.08
C GLU A 60 -10.93 2.39 -8.96
N THR A 61 -10.67 1.21 -8.43
CA THR A 61 -11.20 0.80 -7.13
C THR A 61 -10.14 0.03 -6.36
N ARG A 62 -10.42 -0.31 -5.11
CA ARG A 62 -9.49 -1.04 -4.25
C ARG A 62 -10.13 -2.31 -3.71
N VAL A 63 -9.32 -3.35 -3.60
CA VAL A 63 -9.65 -4.50 -2.76
C VAL A 63 -9.35 -4.10 -1.32
N HIS A 64 -10.37 -4.18 -0.47
CA HIS A 64 -10.24 -3.91 0.95
C HIS A 64 -9.76 -5.16 1.67
N ARG A 65 -8.88 -4.95 2.64
CA ARG A 65 -8.31 -6.00 3.47
C ARG A 65 -8.56 -5.69 4.93
N THR A 66 -8.86 -6.71 5.72
CA THR A 66 -9.19 -6.53 7.15
C THR A 66 -7.98 -6.69 8.08
N LEU A 67 -6.95 -7.44 7.68
CA LEU A 67 -5.79 -7.76 8.54
C LEU A 67 -4.46 -7.36 7.90
N THR A 68 -3.48 -7.02 8.74
CA THR A 68 -2.09 -6.83 8.32
C THR A 68 -1.18 -7.79 9.07
N TYR A 69 -0.42 -8.60 8.34
CA TYR A 69 0.50 -9.53 8.96
C TYR A 69 1.68 -8.83 9.60
N GLN A 70 2.07 -9.30 10.79
CA GLN A 70 3.31 -8.95 11.47
C GLN A 70 4.53 -9.69 10.88
N ILE A 71 4.29 -10.82 10.21
CA ILE A 71 5.35 -11.67 9.63
C ILE A 71 5.72 -11.16 8.23
N ASP A 72 7.03 -11.09 7.96
CA ASP A 72 7.57 -10.70 6.67
C ASP A 72 7.29 -11.75 5.59
N TYR A 73 6.35 -11.43 4.70
CA TYR A 73 5.82 -12.33 3.67
C TYR A 73 6.89 -12.89 2.72
N SER A 74 7.96 -12.12 2.45
CA SER A 74 9.02 -12.55 1.53
C SER A 74 9.96 -13.59 2.13
N LYS A 75 9.91 -13.80 3.45
CA LYS A 75 10.72 -14.80 4.17
C LYS A 75 10.05 -16.16 4.31
N LEU A 76 8.78 -16.27 3.95
CA LEU A 76 7.98 -17.49 4.10
C LEU A 76 8.14 -18.43 2.91
N ASP A 77 8.09 -19.74 3.16
CA ASP A 77 8.03 -20.74 2.10
C ASP A 77 6.63 -20.80 1.44
N THR A 78 6.46 -21.64 0.43
CA THR A 78 5.18 -21.74 -0.29
C THR A 78 4.02 -22.22 0.59
N LYS A 79 4.26 -23.12 1.56
CA LYS A 79 3.21 -23.68 2.41
C LYS A 79 2.78 -22.67 3.48
N ASP A 80 3.74 -22.03 4.11
CA ASP A 80 3.51 -21.00 5.13
C ASP A 80 2.78 -19.79 4.53
N ARG A 81 3.17 -19.36 3.31
CA ARG A 81 2.44 -18.33 2.56
C ARG A 81 0.97 -18.70 2.36
N LEU A 82 0.66 -19.93 1.95
CA LEU A 82 -0.74 -20.36 1.74
C LEU A 82 -1.55 -20.38 3.04
N GLN A 83 -0.94 -20.78 4.16
CA GLN A 83 -1.62 -20.81 5.45
C GLN A 83 -1.95 -19.41 5.96
N LEU A 84 -1.00 -18.48 5.85
CA LEU A 84 -1.19 -17.08 6.22
C LEU A 84 -2.35 -16.44 5.44
N LEU A 85 -2.38 -16.69 4.11
CA LEU A 85 -3.41 -16.16 3.21
C LEU A 85 -4.81 -16.73 3.46
N LYS A 86 -4.93 -17.96 3.97
CA LYS A 86 -6.24 -18.53 4.32
C LYS A 86 -6.95 -17.80 5.45
N GLN A 87 -6.21 -17.07 6.29
CA GLN A 87 -6.77 -16.29 7.40
C GLN A 87 -7.12 -14.85 6.98
N ASP A 88 -6.84 -14.49 5.72
CA ASP A 88 -7.13 -13.16 5.20
C ASP A 88 -8.56 -13.05 4.70
N HIS A 89 -9.18 -11.90 4.96
CA HIS A 89 -10.50 -11.58 4.44
C HIS A 89 -10.39 -10.37 3.53
N LEU A 90 -10.70 -10.59 2.25
CA LEU A 90 -10.73 -9.57 1.23
C LEU A 90 -12.18 -9.20 0.89
N HIS A 91 -12.41 -7.92 0.65
CA HIS A 91 -13.71 -7.40 0.28
C HIS A 91 -13.59 -6.50 -0.95
N ILE A 92 -14.53 -6.66 -1.88
CA ILE A 92 -14.66 -5.79 -3.05
C ILE A 92 -16.13 -5.53 -3.35
N ASN A 93 -16.44 -4.33 -3.86
CA ASN A 93 -17.81 -3.98 -4.22
C ASN A 93 -18.21 -4.67 -5.53
N ARG A 94 -18.85 -5.84 -5.44
CA ARG A 94 -19.33 -6.62 -6.59
C ARG A 94 -20.16 -5.78 -7.56
N ASN A 95 -21.13 -5.01 -7.06
CA ASN A 95 -22.04 -4.21 -7.90
C ASN A 95 -21.28 -3.15 -8.71
N PHE A 96 -20.16 -2.66 -8.18
CA PHE A 96 -19.31 -1.73 -8.93
C PHE A 96 -18.55 -2.41 -10.07
N LEU A 97 -18.33 -3.71 -10.02
CA LEU A 97 -17.57 -4.46 -11.03
C LEU A 97 -18.44 -5.05 -12.14
N GLU A 98 -19.75 -5.20 -11.93
CA GLU A 98 -20.67 -5.91 -12.83
C GLU A 98 -20.64 -5.35 -14.26
N ASP A 99 -20.59 -6.25 -15.26
CA ASP A 99 -20.47 -5.94 -16.70
C ASP A 99 -19.24 -5.12 -17.13
N LYS A 100 -18.20 -5.09 -16.28
CA LYS A 100 -16.93 -4.39 -16.55
C LYS A 100 -15.78 -5.36 -16.78
N MET A 101 -14.72 -4.85 -17.40
CA MET A 101 -13.42 -5.51 -17.44
C MET A 101 -12.62 -5.09 -16.21
N VAL A 102 -12.15 -6.05 -15.41
CA VAL A 102 -11.44 -5.78 -14.16
C VAL A 102 -9.98 -6.20 -14.28
N LEU A 103 -9.07 -5.26 -14.07
CA LEU A 103 -7.63 -5.47 -14.14
C LEU A 103 -7.04 -5.44 -12.74
N PHE A 104 -6.62 -6.58 -12.22
CA PHE A 104 -5.85 -6.68 -10.98
C PHE A 104 -4.37 -6.52 -11.29
N ILE A 105 -3.75 -5.49 -10.72
CA ILE A 105 -2.35 -5.13 -10.96
C ILE A 105 -1.52 -5.39 -9.70
N ASP A 106 -0.45 -6.16 -9.87
CA ASP A 106 0.54 -6.40 -8.84
C ASP A 106 1.98 -6.16 -9.34
N ASP A 107 2.92 -5.98 -8.42
CA ASP A 107 4.32 -5.73 -8.76
C ASP A 107 5.02 -6.98 -9.30
N MET A 108 4.81 -8.15 -8.69
CA MET A 108 5.41 -9.40 -9.12
C MET A 108 4.58 -10.66 -8.86
N ARG A 109 4.66 -11.61 -9.81
CA ARG A 109 4.11 -12.97 -9.65
C ARG A 109 5.23 -13.96 -9.35
N ILE A 110 5.34 -14.39 -8.09
CA ILE A 110 6.36 -15.38 -7.67
C ILE A 110 5.76 -16.78 -7.61
N THR A 111 4.86 -17.04 -6.66
CA THR A 111 4.20 -18.35 -6.49
C THR A 111 2.77 -18.39 -7.04
N GLY A 112 2.20 -17.23 -7.38
CA GLY A 112 0.78 -17.07 -7.68
C GLY A 112 -0.13 -17.16 -6.46
N ALA A 113 0.41 -17.17 -5.23
CA ALA A 113 -0.41 -17.27 -4.02
C ALA A 113 -1.35 -16.07 -3.84
N HIS A 114 -0.91 -14.86 -4.21
CA HIS A 114 -1.74 -13.66 -4.19
C HIS A 114 -2.87 -13.72 -5.24
N GLU A 115 -2.55 -14.16 -6.46
CA GLU A 115 -3.54 -14.45 -7.52
C GLU A 115 -4.64 -15.38 -7.01
N LYS A 116 -4.26 -16.52 -6.42
CA LYS A 116 -5.21 -17.49 -5.85
C LYS A 116 -6.08 -16.93 -4.73
N MET A 117 -5.57 -15.98 -3.97
CA MET A 117 -6.36 -15.30 -2.93
C MET A 117 -7.40 -14.38 -3.56
N LEU A 118 -7.04 -13.65 -4.61
CA LEU A 118 -7.98 -12.81 -5.36
C LEU A 118 -9.01 -13.64 -6.12
N GLU A 119 -8.61 -14.76 -6.75
CA GLU A 119 -9.52 -15.72 -7.39
C GLU A 119 -10.57 -16.22 -6.40
N ARG A 120 -10.15 -16.63 -5.21
CA ARG A 120 -11.09 -17.03 -4.15
C ARG A 120 -12.04 -15.91 -3.76
N MET A 121 -11.54 -14.68 -3.58
CA MET A 121 -12.39 -13.53 -3.27
C MET A 121 -13.42 -13.29 -4.39
N ILE A 122 -13.02 -13.38 -5.67
CA ILE A 122 -13.92 -13.26 -6.83
C ILE A 122 -15.03 -14.32 -6.76
N GLU A 123 -14.67 -15.58 -6.49
CA GLU A 123 -15.60 -16.69 -6.34
C GLU A 123 -16.56 -16.49 -5.17
N GLU A 124 -16.04 -16.19 -3.97
CA GLU A 124 -16.83 -15.98 -2.74
C GLU A 124 -17.81 -14.79 -2.87
N ASN A 125 -17.43 -13.75 -3.63
CA ASN A 125 -18.28 -12.59 -3.89
C ASN A 125 -19.13 -12.73 -5.16
N ASN A 126 -19.11 -13.88 -5.85
CA ASN A 126 -19.81 -14.13 -7.11
C ASN A 126 -19.55 -13.04 -8.15
N VAL A 127 -18.32 -12.57 -8.30
CA VAL A 127 -17.97 -11.57 -9.33
C VAL A 127 -17.94 -12.27 -10.70
N THR A 128 -18.81 -11.86 -11.61
CA THR A 128 -18.97 -12.47 -12.96
C THR A 128 -18.23 -11.71 -14.07
N SER A 129 -17.65 -10.56 -13.73
CA SER A 129 -16.91 -9.67 -14.61
C SER A 129 -15.69 -10.37 -15.23
N GLN A 130 -15.31 -9.95 -16.44
CA GLN A 130 -14.08 -10.46 -17.05
C GLN A 130 -12.86 -9.91 -16.29
N THR A 131 -12.01 -10.80 -15.76
CA THR A 131 -10.86 -10.42 -14.94
C THR A 131 -9.54 -10.71 -15.65
N TYR A 132 -8.56 -9.83 -15.43
CA TYR A 132 -7.18 -10.00 -15.86
C TYR A 132 -6.24 -9.76 -14.69
N PHE A 133 -5.28 -10.66 -14.51
CA PHE A 133 -4.17 -10.47 -13.57
C PHE A 133 -2.93 -10.00 -14.34
N ILE A 134 -2.45 -8.80 -13.99
CA ILE A 134 -1.38 -8.10 -14.71
C ILE A 134 -0.22 -7.86 -13.75
N TYR A 135 0.98 -8.25 -14.18
CA TYR A 135 2.19 -8.20 -13.36
C TYR A 135 3.31 -7.46 -14.06
N PHE A 136 4.08 -6.66 -13.32
CA PHE A 136 5.28 -6.01 -13.86
C PHE A 136 6.45 -6.98 -14.03
N ALA A 137 6.54 -7.98 -13.15
CA ALA A 137 7.51 -9.07 -13.25
C ALA A 137 6.86 -10.41 -12.90
N GLY A 138 7.40 -11.51 -13.43
CA GLY A 138 6.90 -12.85 -13.14
C GLY A 138 8.02 -13.87 -13.14
N LEU A 139 8.06 -14.72 -12.11
CA LEU A 139 8.96 -15.87 -12.06
C LEU A 139 8.34 -17.01 -12.86
N THR A 140 8.89 -17.29 -14.05
CA THR A 140 8.38 -18.35 -14.94
C THR A 140 9.05 -19.70 -14.71
N ASN A 141 10.27 -19.71 -14.16
CA ASN A 141 11.01 -20.94 -13.87
C ASN A 141 10.66 -21.46 -12.47
N SER A 142 9.86 -22.52 -12.41
CA SER A 142 9.42 -23.16 -11.17
C SER A 142 10.54 -23.86 -10.38
N SER A 143 11.72 -24.05 -10.96
CA SER A 143 12.87 -24.60 -10.24
C SER A 143 13.55 -23.57 -9.33
N ILE A 144 13.30 -22.28 -9.54
CA ILE A 144 13.89 -21.21 -8.74
C ILE A 144 13.10 -21.05 -7.45
N SER A 145 13.81 -20.98 -6.32
CA SER A 145 13.20 -20.78 -5.02
C SER A 145 12.42 -19.46 -4.96
N PRO A 146 11.18 -19.45 -4.41
CA PRO A 146 10.42 -18.24 -4.16
C PRO A 146 11.13 -17.19 -3.30
N CYS A 147 12.18 -17.58 -2.55
CA CYS A 147 13.00 -16.64 -1.78
C CYS A 147 13.76 -15.64 -2.67
N VAL A 148 13.81 -15.85 -3.99
CA VAL A 148 14.34 -14.86 -4.95
C VAL A 148 13.63 -13.51 -4.84
N GLU A 149 12.36 -13.50 -4.44
CA GLU A 149 11.61 -12.27 -4.13
C GLU A 149 12.34 -11.40 -3.11
N ASN A 150 12.88 -12.02 -2.06
CA ASN A 150 13.61 -11.32 -1.01
C ASN A 150 14.89 -10.69 -1.57
N ASN A 151 15.62 -11.42 -2.42
CA ASN A 151 16.78 -10.87 -3.10
C ASN A 151 16.41 -9.66 -3.95
N LEU A 152 15.35 -9.74 -4.75
CA LEU A 152 14.87 -8.62 -5.57
C LEU A 152 14.51 -7.39 -4.72
N ASN A 153 13.84 -7.59 -3.58
CA ASN A 153 13.42 -6.52 -2.69
C ASN A 153 14.58 -5.81 -1.97
N PHE A 154 15.66 -6.54 -1.64
CA PHE A 154 16.75 -6.03 -0.79
C PHE A 154 18.08 -5.85 -1.51
N THR A 155 18.23 -6.24 -2.77
CA THR A 155 19.52 -6.13 -3.51
C THR A 155 20.13 -4.73 -3.40
N ALA A 156 19.31 -3.68 -3.55
CA ALA A 156 19.76 -2.29 -3.51
C ALA A 156 19.71 -1.63 -2.11
N VAL A 157 19.19 -2.33 -1.09
CA VAL A 157 18.99 -1.80 0.27
C VAL A 157 19.53 -2.82 1.27
N GLN A 158 20.80 -2.66 1.66
CA GLN A 158 21.47 -3.55 2.60
C GLN A 158 21.40 -3.00 4.04
N SER A 159 21.25 -1.68 4.17
CA SER A 159 21.10 -0.98 5.44
C SER A 159 20.01 0.10 5.39
N ILE A 160 19.54 0.54 6.57
CA ILE A 160 18.59 1.66 6.66
C ILE A 160 19.16 2.96 6.04
N PHE A 161 20.48 3.13 6.03
CA PHE A 161 21.15 4.29 5.46
C PHE A 161 21.15 4.28 3.92
N ASP A 162 20.96 3.13 3.28
CA ASP A 162 20.79 3.07 1.81
C ASP A 162 19.48 3.72 1.36
N LEU A 163 18.49 3.84 2.26
CA LEU A 163 17.20 4.46 1.99
C LEU A 163 17.31 5.97 1.73
N GLU A 164 18.35 6.63 2.21
CA GLU A 164 18.61 8.07 1.98
C GLU A 164 18.53 8.43 0.50
N LYS A 165 19.15 7.59 -0.34
CA LYS A 165 19.20 7.79 -1.80
C LYS A 165 17.85 7.57 -2.47
N ILE A 166 16.95 6.84 -1.80
CA ILE A 166 15.59 6.55 -2.28
C ILE A 166 14.65 7.67 -1.84
N ILE A 167 14.70 8.08 -0.57
CA ILE A 167 13.85 9.13 0.03
C ILE A 167 14.07 10.47 -0.67
N LYS A 168 15.32 10.81 -1.03
CA LYS A 168 15.67 12.08 -1.69
C LYS A 168 15.26 12.17 -3.15
N ARG A 169 14.67 11.12 -3.74
CA ARG A 169 14.20 11.16 -5.13
C ARG A 169 12.89 11.96 -5.21
N ALA A 170 12.75 12.77 -6.25
CA ALA A 170 11.57 13.62 -6.45
C ALA A 170 10.23 12.84 -6.53
N GLN A 171 10.28 11.56 -6.88
CA GLN A 171 9.10 10.68 -7.01
C GLN A 171 9.08 9.57 -5.96
N PHE A 172 9.73 9.79 -4.81
CA PHE A 172 9.62 8.87 -3.69
C PHE A 172 8.16 8.78 -3.23
N SER A 173 7.70 7.57 -2.93
CA SER A 173 6.40 7.33 -2.32
C SER A 173 6.56 6.24 -1.28
N ILE A 174 6.10 6.54 -0.06
CA ILE A 174 6.20 5.63 1.07
C ILE A 174 5.28 4.43 0.85
N ASN A 175 5.76 3.22 1.16
CA ASN A 175 4.98 2.00 1.05
C ASN A 175 5.10 1.13 2.30
N ASP A 176 4.24 0.13 2.40
CA ASP A 176 4.14 -0.74 3.58
C ASP A 176 5.46 -1.46 3.91
N ARG A 177 6.15 -2.01 2.91
CA ARG A 177 7.45 -2.67 3.09
C ARG A 177 8.51 -1.70 3.63
N PHE A 178 8.55 -0.48 3.10
CA PHE A 178 9.44 0.57 3.57
C PHE A 178 9.22 0.87 5.06
N VAL A 179 7.96 1.10 5.45
CA VAL A 179 7.62 1.42 6.85
C VAL A 179 7.96 0.27 7.79
N LYS A 180 7.61 -0.97 7.43
CA LYS A 180 7.97 -2.17 8.20
C LYS A 180 9.48 -2.32 8.37
N TYR A 181 10.23 -2.13 7.29
CA TYR A 181 11.69 -2.25 7.31
C TYR A 181 12.33 -1.20 8.21
N VAL A 182 11.89 0.06 8.11
CA VAL A 182 12.39 1.17 8.93
C VAL A 182 12.03 0.97 10.41
N LEU A 183 10.77 0.67 10.73
CA LEU A 183 10.33 0.49 12.12
C LEU A 183 10.89 -0.77 12.77
N GLY A 184 11.12 -1.83 12.00
CA GLY A 184 11.71 -3.08 12.47
C GLY A 184 13.24 -3.07 12.54
N TYR A 185 13.88 -1.94 12.19
CA TYR A 185 15.33 -1.86 12.16
C TYR A 185 15.95 -1.77 13.57
N HIS A 186 17.23 -2.10 13.69
CA HIS A 186 17.94 -2.03 14.96
C HIS A 186 17.92 -0.59 15.51
N HIS A 187 17.56 -0.45 16.79
CA HIS A 187 17.22 0.84 17.40
C HIS A 187 18.32 1.90 17.28
N ILE A 188 19.58 1.52 17.44
CA ILE A 188 20.70 2.48 17.39
C ILE A 188 20.79 3.11 16.00
N ASP A 189 20.75 2.27 14.97
CA ASP A 189 20.84 2.71 13.58
C ASP A 189 19.57 3.46 13.15
N PHE A 190 18.41 3.01 13.62
CA PHE A 190 17.14 3.71 13.45
C PHE A 190 17.20 5.13 14.01
N HIS A 191 17.72 5.30 15.23
CA HIS A 191 17.84 6.62 15.86
C HIS A 191 18.72 7.57 15.04
N LEU A 192 19.89 7.08 14.59
CA LEU A 192 20.80 7.87 13.75
C LEU A 192 20.18 8.22 12.40
N PHE A 193 19.49 7.27 11.78
CA PHE A 193 18.75 7.49 10.54
C PHE A 193 17.69 8.57 10.71
N LEU A 194 16.91 8.52 11.81
CA LEU A 194 15.83 9.45 12.09
C LEU A 194 16.34 10.88 12.28
N GLN A 195 17.49 11.05 12.96
CA GLN A 195 18.12 12.36 13.19
C GLN A 195 18.54 13.07 11.89
N ALA A 196 18.76 12.32 10.81
CA ALA A 196 19.11 12.88 9.50
C ALA A 196 17.88 13.27 8.66
N GLN A 197 16.66 12.94 9.09
CA GLN A 197 15.44 13.17 8.33
C GLN A 197 14.84 14.55 8.56
N GLN A 198 14.11 15.02 7.55
CA GLN A 198 13.29 16.22 7.69
C GLN A 198 12.04 15.93 8.53
N PRO A 199 11.57 16.88 9.37
CA PRO A 199 10.39 16.69 10.19
C PRO A 199 9.15 16.23 9.41
N THR A 200 8.97 16.72 8.18
CA THR A 200 7.87 16.32 7.29
C THR A 200 7.89 14.84 6.93
N PHE A 201 9.07 14.26 6.70
CA PHE A 201 9.22 12.83 6.47
C PHE A 201 8.96 12.03 7.75
N VAL A 202 9.43 12.53 8.89
CA VAL A 202 9.22 11.86 10.18
C VAL A 202 7.73 11.81 10.55
N THR A 203 7.01 12.91 10.34
CA THR A 203 5.54 12.95 10.49
C THR A 203 4.86 11.97 9.54
N LEU A 204 5.25 11.96 8.25
CA LEU A 204 4.71 10.99 7.29
C LEU A 204 4.93 9.54 7.75
N LEU A 205 6.13 9.20 8.24
CA LEU A 205 6.44 7.86 8.75
C LEU A 205 5.54 7.50 9.95
N LEU A 206 5.34 8.46 10.88
CA LEU A 206 4.45 8.27 12.02
C LEU A 206 3.01 8.02 11.57
N ASP A 207 2.47 8.89 10.70
CA ASP A 207 1.08 8.80 10.22
C ASP A 207 0.83 7.46 9.50
N MET A 208 1.78 7.02 8.68
CA MET A 208 1.70 5.72 8.02
C MET A 208 1.67 4.58 9.03
N ALA A 209 2.53 4.62 10.06
CA ALA A 209 2.58 3.60 11.09
C ALA A 209 1.28 3.55 11.91
N LEU A 210 0.76 4.72 12.32
CA LEU A 210 -0.45 4.81 13.13
C LEU A 210 -1.69 4.39 12.35
N GLY A 211 -1.86 4.88 11.12
CA GLY A 211 -2.99 4.50 10.28
C GLY A 211 -3.03 3.00 9.98
N ASN A 212 -1.88 2.33 10.03
CA ASN A 212 -1.77 0.87 9.87
C ASN A 212 -1.76 0.08 11.19
N GLY A 213 -2.03 0.72 12.33
CA GLY A 213 -2.13 0.06 13.63
C GLY A 213 -0.80 -0.43 14.21
N TYR A 214 0.35 0.04 13.72
CA TYR A 214 1.67 -0.45 14.15
C TYR A 214 2.06 -0.07 15.58
N HIS A 215 1.34 0.86 16.19
CA HIS A 215 1.47 1.15 17.63
C HIS A 215 0.98 0.02 18.54
N HIS A 216 0.25 -0.98 18.00
CA HIS A 216 -0.11 -2.20 18.71
C HIS A 216 0.86 -3.36 18.47
N VAL A 217 1.98 -3.13 17.77
CA VAL A 217 2.95 -4.16 17.44
C VAL A 217 4.20 -3.96 18.28
N ASP A 218 4.45 -4.87 19.24
CA ASP A 218 5.55 -4.77 20.21
C ASP A 218 6.91 -4.59 19.55
N LEU A 219 7.15 -5.26 18.41
CA LEU A 219 8.38 -5.14 17.62
C LEU A 219 8.72 -3.68 17.26
N TYR A 220 7.72 -2.84 17.05
CA TYR A 220 7.90 -1.45 16.60
C TYR A 220 7.84 -0.44 17.73
N SER A 221 7.40 -0.84 18.93
CA SER A 221 7.13 0.05 20.07
C SER A 221 8.29 1.01 20.38
N ARG A 222 9.51 0.47 20.49
CA ARG A 222 10.70 1.24 20.85
C ARG A 222 11.10 2.29 19.80
N ASN A 223 10.99 1.93 18.52
CA ASN A 223 11.31 2.86 17.44
C ASN A 223 10.18 3.90 17.25
N LEU A 224 8.92 3.53 17.46
CA LEU A 224 7.80 4.49 17.49
C LEU A 224 7.94 5.50 18.62
N GLU A 225 8.33 5.07 19.83
CA GLU A 225 8.62 5.98 20.94
C GLU A 225 9.71 7.00 20.57
N THR A 226 10.75 6.55 19.88
CA THR A 226 11.81 7.42 19.38
C THR A 226 11.28 8.48 18.41
N ILE A 227 10.34 8.11 17.52
CA ILE A 227 9.67 9.07 16.61
C ILE A 227 8.90 10.13 17.40
N TYR A 228 8.09 9.72 18.38
CA TYR A 228 7.33 10.65 19.21
C TYR A 228 8.22 11.66 19.93
N ARG A 229 9.32 11.19 20.53
CA ARG A 229 10.30 12.06 21.21
C ARG A 229 10.99 13.00 20.24
N HIS A 230 11.38 12.51 19.08
CA HIS A 230 12.02 13.33 18.03
C HIS A 230 11.09 14.49 17.62
N LEU A 231 9.84 14.21 17.29
CA LEU A 231 8.87 15.25 16.92
C LEU A 231 8.54 16.20 18.08
N SER A 232 8.46 15.71 19.32
CA SER A 232 8.17 16.55 20.49
C SER A 232 9.30 17.53 20.81
N ASN A 233 10.56 17.11 20.62
CA ASN A 233 11.74 17.96 20.81
C ASN A 233 11.85 19.02 19.73
N GLU A 234 11.53 18.69 18.47
CA GLU A 234 11.48 19.65 17.35
C GLU A 234 10.31 20.65 17.48
N LEU A 235 9.23 20.27 18.16
CA LEU A 235 8.12 21.17 18.51
C LEU A 235 8.41 22.06 19.74
N SER A 236 9.53 21.84 20.43
CA SER A 236 9.90 22.52 21.69
C SER A 236 11.06 23.55 21.65
N PRO A 237 11.25 24.41 20.62
CA PRO A 237 12.00 25.66 20.82
C PRO A 237 11.14 26.87 21.22
N LEU A 238 9.82 26.74 21.35
CA LEU A 238 8.94 27.84 21.74
C LEU A 238 7.98 27.42 22.87
N THR A 239 8.43 27.57 24.11
CA THR A 239 7.51 27.80 25.24
C THR A 239 7.98 29.04 25.98
N PRO A 240 7.06 29.92 26.43
CA PRO A 240 6.10 29.52 27.46
C PRO A 240 4.70 30.17 27.39
N ARG A 241 3.70 29.45 27.89
CA ARG A 241 2.96 29.78 29.14
C ARG A 241 1.87 28.74 29.38
N MET A 242 1.83 28.20 30.59
CA MET A 242 0.70 27.42 31.10
C MET A 242 -0.49 28.35 31.35
N PRO A 243 -1.72 28.00 30.91
CA PRO A 243 -2.92 28.53 31.52
C PRO A 243 -3.31 27.69 32.75
N GLU A 244 -3.83 28.41 33.75
CA GLU A 244 -4.25 27.96 35.06
C GLU A 244 -5.28 26.81 35.04
N GLN A 245 -5.27 26.05 36.14
CA GLN A 245 -6.24 25.01 36.44
C GLN A 245 -7.67 25.57 36.46
N ILE A 246 -8.59 24.93 35.73
CA ILE A 246 -10.03 25.12 35.93
C ILE A 246 -10.60 23.81 36.47
N THR A 247 -11.22 23.93 37.64
CA THR A 247 -11.93 22.88 38.37
C THR A 247 -13.33 22.62 37.80
N ASP A 248 -13.64 21.32 37.72
CA ASP A 248 -14.91 20.62 37.94
C ASP A 248 -16.18 20.95 37.11
N GLY A 249 -16.96 19.89 36.81
CA GLY A 249 -18.38 20.02 36.45
C GLY A 249 -18.83 19.41 35.12
N GLN A 250 -19.28 18.16 35.18
CA GLN A 250 -20.40 17.51 34.44
C GLN A 250 -20.73 17.93 32.99
N ARG A 251 -20.82 16.95 32.07
CA ARG A 251 -22.09 16.42 31.50
C ARG A 251 -21.84 15.50 30.29
N GLU A 252 -22.59 14.40 30.26
CA GLU A 252 -22.82 13.57 29.07
C GLU A 252 -23.38 14.41 27.92
N CYS A 253 -22.85 14.21 26.70
CA CYS A 253 -23.53 14.56 25.45
C CYS A 253 -22.99 13.68 24.31
N ARG A 254 -23.89 12.92 23.66
CA ARG A 254 -23.63 12.24 22.39
C ARG A 254 -23.37 13.32 21.32
N HIS A 255 -22.20 13.31 20.70
CA HIS A 255 -21.90 14.21 19.57
C HIS A 255 -22.23 13.57 18.24
N THR A 256 -23.33 14.03 17.62
CA THR A 256 -23.51 13.94 16.17
C THR A 256 -22.65 15.05 15.54
N ILE A 257 -21.56 14.68 14.86
CA ILE A 257 -20.70 15.63 14.15
C ILE A 257 -21.45 16.04 12.87
N ARG A 258 -22.00 17.26 12.85
CA ARG A 258 -22.38 17.95 11.60
C ARG A 258 -21.19 18.79 11.14
N LEU A 259 -20.60 18.44 10.01
CA LEU A 259 -19.64 19.29 9.33
C LEU A 259 -20.38 20.55 8.81
N PRO A 260 -19.90 21.77 9.10
CA PRO A 260 -20.53 22.99 8.61
C PRO A 260 -20.39 23.10 7.09
N GLY A 261 -21.45 23.60 6.47
CA GLY A 261 -21.70 23.54 5.05
C GLY A 261 -20.73 24.35 4.19
N VAL A 262 -20.49 23.81 3.00
CA VAL A 262 -20.08 24.57 1.83
C VAL A 262 -21.31 25.34 1.37
N ALA A 263 -21.23 26.67 1.42
CA ALA A 263 -22.12 27.56 0.67
C ALA A 263 -21.70 27.58 -0.81
#